data_AF-A0A8J6HJH8-F1
#
_entry.id   AF-A0A8J6HJH8-F1
#
_cell.length_a   1.000
_cell.length_b   1.000
_cell.length_c   1.000
_cell.angle_alpha   90.00
_cell.angle_beta   90.00
_cell.angle_gamma   90.00
#
_symmetry.space_group_name_H-M   'P 1'
#
loop_
_entity.id
_entity.type
_entity.pdbx_description
1 polymer ?
#
loop_
_entity_poly.entity_id
_entity_poly.type
_entity_poly.pdbx_seq_one_letter_code
_entity_poly.pdbx_strand_id
1 'polypeptide(L)'
;MLRKLLLISIIWELGRVSSEEACESISNCQQCIHAPSCGWYLQYRSANGSGCFEYDYLAQEKTDLANGYYHPPRPSFLVMTTNDSYPLSPQEVALNLRLNQPYTFPVTFIPRRKEWGKRAVKLRHNIATRGVVNLKFYSNCSNRFDEMKETNECDVEFGSSVEFLVVVEQVRCSRHQPESIKRILIYPSPSGAALRLNVYAYCYCPCEMDGRRGNPDPPRVIPDCRKRGTFTCGVCYCEDGWAGKDCEINTTNTI
;
A
#
# COMPACT_ATOMS: atom_id res chain seq x y z
N MET A 1 -12.04 58.56 25.75
CA MET A 1 -10.80 57.79 25.51
C MET A 1 -11.12 56.31 25.68
N LEU A 2 -11.23 55.54 24.59
CA LEU A 2 -11.19 54.08 24.64
C LEU A 2 -10.67 53.59 23.28
N ARG A 3 -9.36 53.30 23.20
CA ARG A 3 -8.71 52.74 22.02
C ARG A 3 -9.09 51.26 21.92
N LYS A 4 -9.77 50.87 20.84
CA LYS A 4 -9.97 49.47 20.47
C LYS A 4 -8.62 48.88 20.06
N LEU A 5 -8.14 47.91 20.84
CA LEU A 5 -6.99 47.07 20.53
C LEU A 5 -7.37 46.09 19.40
N LEU A 6 -6.67 46.20 18.26
CA LEU A 6 -6.62 45.19 17.22
C LEU A 6 -5.83 43.99 17.74
N LEU A 7 -6.51 42.87 18.01
CA LEU A 7 -5.87 41.57 18.20
C LEU A 7 -5.49 41.02 16.82
N ILE A 8 -4.21 41.05 16.50
CA ILE A 8 -3.64 40.39 15.34
C ILE A 8 -3.69 38.88 15.60
N SER A 9 -4.50 38.17 14.81
CA SER A 9 -4.53 36.71 14.79
C SER A 9 -3.23 36.21 14.17
N ILE A 10 -2.28 35.79 15.01
CA ILE A 10 -1.11 35.04 14.58
C ILE A 10 -1.59 33.61 14.36
N ILE A 11 -1.96 33.31 13.11
CA ILE A 11 -2.22 31.94 12.67
C ILE A 11 -0.86 31.23 12.70
N TRP A 12 -0.76 30.22 13.56
CA TRP A 12 0.31 29.24 13.56
C TRP A 12 0.32 28.53 12.20
N GLU A 13 1.24 28.91 11.31
CA GLU A 13 1.71 27.98 10.29
C GLU A 13 2.55 26.90 10.99
N LEU A 14 1.87 25.86 11.48
CA LEU A 14 2.51 24.58 11.67
C LEU A 14 2.85 24.07 10.26
N GLY A 15 4.13 24.10 9.95
CA GLY A 15 4.67 23.80 8.63
C GLY A 15 4.09 22.51 8.06
N ARG A 16 3.59 22.62 6.83
CA ARG A 16 3.67 21.48 5.91
C ARG A 16 5.16 21.24 5.68
N VAL A 17 5.75 20.35 6.47
CA VAL A 17 6.99 19.67 6.03
C VAL A 17 6.61 19.01 4.72
N SER A 18 7.23 19.46 3.63
CA SER A 18 7.05 18.88 2.31
C SER A 18 7.38 17.39 2.39
N SER A 19 6.50 16.52 1.86
CA SER A 19 6.74 15.07 1.79
C SER A 19 8.00 14.72 0.99
N GLU A 20 8.48 15.66 0.17
CA GLU A 20 9.64 15.52 -0.71
C GLU A 20 10.96 15.39 0.07
N GLU A 21 11.18 16.20 1.12
CA GLU A 21 12.39 16.12 1.96
C GLU A 21 12.43 14.86 2.85
N ALA A 22 11.27 14.23 3.10
CA ALA A 22 11.18 13.07 3.96
C ALA A 22 11.69 11.79 3.29
N CYS A 23 11.36 11.55 2.01
CA CYS A 23 11.74 10.32 1.30
C CYS A 23 13.25 10.29 0.97
N GLU A 24 13.83 11.41 0.52
CA GLU A 24 15.23 11.43 0.05
C GLU A 24 16.25 11.16 1.15
N SER A 25 15.88 11.43 2.42
CA SER A 25 16.70 11.14 3.60
C SER A 25 16.81 9.64 3.92
N ILE A 26 15.98 8.79 3.29
CA ILE A 26 15.92 7.37 3.58
C ILE A 26 16.86 6.61 2.63
N SER A 27 17.91 6.03 3.21
CA SER A 27 18.94 5.30 2.46
C SER A 27 18.65 3.81 2.29
N ASN A 28 17.64 3.26 2.97
CA ASN A 28 17.30 1.84 2.94
C ASN A 28 15.95 1.59 2.25
N CYS A 29 15.87 0.55 1.41
CA CYS A 29 14.65 0.26 0.66
C CYS A 29 13.51 -0.12 1.59
N GLN A 30 13.73 -1.03 2.55
CA GLN A 30 12.69 -1.43 3.50
C GLN A 30 12.08 -0.22 4.25
N GLN A 31 12.93 0.68 4.74
CA GLN A 31 12.48 1.89 5.42
C GLN A 31 11.70 2.81 4.47
N CYS A 32 12.17 2.95 3.24
CA CYS A 32 11.52 3.78 2.22
C CYS A 32 10.10 3.28 1.95
N ILE A 33 9.93 1.97 1.79
CA ILE A 33 8.62 1.39 1.45
C ILE A 33 7.64 1.36 2.62
N HIS A 34 8.11 1.57 3.86
CA HIS A 34 7.27 1.75 5.04
C HIS A 34 6.87 3.20 5.24
N ALA A 35 7.61 4.15 4.66
CA ALA A 35 7.26 5.55 4.69
C ALA A 35 6.06 5.82 3.76
N PRO A 36 5.06 6.58 4.22
CA PRO A 36 3.90 6.92 3.41
C PRO A 36 4.34 7.72 2.18
N SER A 37 3.69 7.48 1.05
CA SER A 37 3.94 8.18 -0.22
C SER A 37 5.36 8.04 -0.80
N CYS A 38 6.25 7.27 -0.20
CA CYS A 38 7.58 7.01 -0.77
C CYS A 38 7.59 5.76 -1.67
N GLY A 39 8.58 5.66 -2.55
CA GLY A 39 8.85 4.49 -3.38
C GLY A 39 10.34 4.37 -3.64
N TRP A 40 10.80 3.13 -3.85
CA TRP A 40 12.21 2.85 -4.06
C TRP A 40 12.49 2.54 -5.52
N TYR A 41 13.39 3.28 -6.15
CA TYR A 41 13.84 3.10 -7.52
C TYR A 41 15.09 2.21 -7.59
N LEU A 42 15.01 1.08 -8.31
CA LEU A 42 16.09 0.09 -8.35
C LEU A 42 17.21 0.39 -9.35
N GLN A 43 17.02 1.36 -10.25
CA GLN A 43 18.06 1.64 -11.25
C GLN A 43 19.26 2.32 -10.58
N TYR A 44 20.42 1.71 -10.76
CA TYR A 44 21.70 2.31 -10.42
C TYR A 44 21.93 3.54 -11.30
N ARG A 45 21.42 4.69 -10.85
CA ARG A 45 21.81 6.03 -11.32
C ARG A 45 21.20 7.20 -10.57
N SER A 46 20.41 6.99 -9.51
CA SER A 46 19.93 8.09 -8.67
C SER A 46 21.08 9.05 -8.32
N ALA A 47 20.86 10.34 -8.56
CA ALA A 47 21.89 11.38 -8.46
C ALA A 47 22.38 11.60 -7.02
N ASN A 48 21.57 11.21 -6.03
CA ASN A 48 21.77 11.56 -4.62
C ASN A 48 22.20 10.38 -3.74
N GLY A 49 22.46 9.21 -4.31
CA GLY A 49 22.88 8.03 -3.54
C GLY A 49 21.76 7.36 -2.72
N SER A 50 20.53 7.89 -2.72
CA SER A 50 19.33 7.20 -2.22
C SER A 50 18.48 6.70 -3.38
N GLY A 51 17.88 5.50 -3.23
CA GLY A 51 16.87 5.01 -4.17
C GLY A 51 15.46 5.50 -3.82
N CYS A 52 15.28 6.21 -2.71
CA CYS A 52 13.98 6.57 -2.17
C CYS A 52 13.50 7.94 -2.66
N PHE A 53 12.32 7.96 -3.26
CA PHE A 53 11.70 9.17 -3.80
C PHE A 53 10.21 9.19 -3.49
N GLU A 54 9.57 10.33 -3.69
CA GLU A 54 8.11 10.39 -3.67
C GLU A 54 7.52 9.53 -4.80
N TYR A 55 6.45 8.83 -4.47
CA TYR A 55 5.81 7.89 -5.37
C TYR A 55 5.28 8.58 -6.64
N ASP A 56 4.64 9.73 -6.48
CA ASP A 56 4.02 10.43 -7.59
C ASP A 56 5.07 11.01 -8.55
N TYR A 57 6.24 11.38 -8.03
CA TYR A 57 7.41 11.70 -8.84
C TYR A 57 7.84 10.50 -9.71
N LEU A 58 8.03 9.33 -9.09
CA LEU A 58 8.38 8.09 -9.81
C LEU A 58 7.34 7.69 -10.87
N ALA A 59 6.05 7.97 -10.61
CA ALA A 59 4.97 7.66 -11.53
C ALA A 59 4.88 8.65 -12.72
N GLN A 60 5.20 9.93 -12.50
CA GLN A 60 5.15 10.99 -13.51
C GLN A 60 6.35 10.95 -14.44
N GLU A 61 7.54 10.71 -13.90
CA GLU A 61 8.80 10.68 -14.66
C GLU A 61 8.88 9.53 -15.66
N LYS A 62 7.86 8.63 -15.72
CA LYS A 62 7.74 7.51 -16.68
C LYS A 62 9.11 6.90 -17.01
N THR A 63 9.91 6.66 -15.98
CA THR A 63 11.33 6.36 -16.13
C THR A 63 11.47 5.06 -16.90
N ASP A 64 11.82 5.16 -18.18
CA ASP A 64 12.28 4.11 -19.07
C ASP A 64 11.72 2.71 -18.75
N LEU A 65 10.48 2.47 -19.19
CA LEU A 65 9.72 1.21 -19.12
C LEU A 65 10.48 -0.05 -19.58
N ALA A 66 11.70 0.08 -20.10
CA ALA A 66 12.55 -1.04 -20.40
C ALA A 66 13.32 -1.59 -19.18
N ASN A 67 13.62 -0.80 -18.13
CA ASN A 67 14.57 -1.27 -17.08
C ASN A 67 14.35 -0.74 -15.63
N GLY A 68 13.41 0.18 -15.37
CA GLY A 68 13.20 0.76 -14.03
C GLY A 68 12.07 0.07 -13.24
N TYR A 69 12.40 -0.87 -12.34
CA TYR A 69 11.44 -1.39 -11.35
C TYR A 69 11.46 -0.52 -10.08
N TYR A 70 10.28 -0.15 -9.56
CA TYR A 70 10.17 0.50 -8.25
C TYR A 70 9.30 -0.30 -7.26
N HIS A 71 9.59 -0.16 -5.96
CA HIS A 71 8.91 -0.88 -4.89
C HIS A 71 8.36 0.02 -3.77
N PRO A 72 7.23 -0.37 -3.13
CA PRO A 72 6.25 -1.34 -3.63
C PRO A 72 5.47 -0.73 -4.80
N PRO A 73 4.83 -1.53 -5.65
CA PRO A 73 3.86 -1.01 -6.61
C PRO A 73 2.73 -0.22 -5.90
N ARG A 74 2.01 0.67 -6.62
CA ARG A 74 0.77 1.29 -6.09
C ARG A 74 -0.12 0.18 -5.54
N PRO A 75 -0.90 0.44 -4.47
CA PRO A 75 -2.04 -0.37 -4.18
C PRO A 75 -2.89 -0.50 -5.43
N SER A 76 -3.10 -1.73 -5.88
CA SER A 76 -3.79 -2.01 -7.13
C SER A 76 -4.91 -2.99 -6.85
N PHE A 77 -6.06 -2.72 -7.46
CA PHE A 77 -7.23 -3.56 -7.39
C PHE A 77 -7.49 -4.18 -8.75
N LEU A 78 -7.58 -5.50 -8.75
CA LEU A 78 -7.90 -6.27 -9.93
C LEU A 78 -9.15 -7.09 -9.63
N VAL A 79 -10.21 -6.82 -10.39
CA VAL A 79 -11.39 -7.68 -10.41
C VAL A 79 -11.06 -8.89 -11.26
N MET A 80 -11.07 -10.08 -10.65
CA MET A 80 -10.71 -11.32 -11.35
C MET A 80 -11.94 -12.03 -11.90
N THR A 81 -13.08 -11.96 -11.19
CA THR A 81 -14.30 -12.64 -11.62
C THR A 81 -15.55 -11.89 -11.15
N THR A 82 -16.48 -11.73 -12.10
CA THR A 82 -17.82 -11.18 -11.90
C THR A 82 -18.85 -12.10 -12.55
N ASN A 83 -19.88 -12.44 -11.80
CA ASN A 83 -21.03 -13.21 -12.27
C ASN A 83 -22.28 -12.73 -11.52
N ASP A 84 -23.16 -12.07 -12.25
CA ASP A 84 -24.36 -11.42 -11.69
C ASP A 84 -25.40 -12.40 -11.14
N SER A 85 -25.25 -13.70 -11.45
CA SER A 85 -26.10 -14.76 -10.91
C SER A 85 -25.82 -15.04 -9.43
N TYR A 86 -24.65 -14.62 -8.92
CA TYR A 86 -24.29 -14.77 -7.51
C TYR A 86 -24.78 -13.59 -6.68
N PRO A 87 -25.07 -13.81 -5.38
CA PRO A 87 -25.60 -12.76 -4.53
C PRO A 87 -24.55 -11.75 -4.06
N LEU A 88 -23.25 -12.00 -4.23
CA LEU A 88 -22.18 -11.05 -3.97
C LEU A 88 -21.45 -10.75 -5.28
N SER A 89 -21.11 -9.49 -5.52
CA SER A 89 -20.26 -9.06 -6.64
C SER A 89 -19.24 -8.01 -6.16
N PRO A 90 -17.96 -8.08 -6.61
CA PRO A 90 -17.35 -9.16 -7.40
C PRO A 90 -17.20 -10.46 -6.58
N GLN A 91 -16.89 -11.60 -7.23
CA GLN A 91 -16.67 -12.88 -6.51
C GLN A 91 -15.19 -13.14 -6.20
N GLU A 92 -14.28 -12.56 -6.99
CA GLU A 92 -12.85 -12.67 -6.72
C GLU A 92 -12.14 -11.37 -7.08
N VAL A 93 -11.31 -10.90 -6.15
CA VAL A 93 -10.51 -9.69 -6.27
C VAL A 93 -9.10 -9.95 -5.76
N ALA A 94 -8.13 -9.26 -6.37
CA ALA A 94 -6.76 -9.20 -5.90
C ALA A 94 -6.40 -7.77 -5.49
N LEU A 95 -5.76 -7.65 -4.32
CA LEU A 95 -5.30 -6.37 -3.77
C LEU A 95 -3.81 -6.44 -3.47
N ASN A 96 -3.06 -5.50 -4.03
CA ASN A 96 -1.74 -5.14 -3.54
C ASN A 96 -1.92 -4.07 -2.46
N LEU A 97 -1.34 -4.27 -1.28
CA LEU A 97 -1.42 -3.32 -0.16
C LEU A 97 -0.03 -2.84 0.23
N ARG A 98 0.03 -1.56 0.62
CA ARG A 98 1.16 -0.96 1.30
C ARG A 98 0.80 -0.80 2.78
N LEU A 99 1.82 -0.88 3.63
CA LEU A 99 1.67 -0.71 5.08
C LEU A 99 1.02 0.66 5.38
N ASN A 100 -0.01 0.66 6.23
CA ASN A 100 -0.76 1.85 6.64
C ASN A 100 -1.43 2.64 5.49
N GLN A 101 -1.57 2.01 4.32
CA GLN A 101 -2.27 2.61 3.19
C GLN A 101 -3.54 1.79 2.90
N PRO A 102 -4.69 2.19 3.48
CA PRO A 102 -5.93 1.46 3.28
C PRO A 102 -6.38 1.53 1.82
N TYR A 103 -6.96 0.45 1.33
CA TYR A 103 -7.61 0.38 0.04
C TYR A 103 -9.11 0.15 0.22
N THR A 104 -9.93 0.93 -0.49
CA THR A 104 -11.38 0.84 -0.43
C THR A 104 -11.92 0.33 -1.75
N PHE A 105 -12.77 -0.70 -1.72
CA PHE A 105 -13.49 -1.17 -2.90
C PHE A 105 -14.95 -1.50 -2.58
N PRO A 106 -15.87 -1.32 -3.54
CA PRO A 106 -17.27 -1.64 -3.35
C PRO A 106 -17.52 -3.15 -3.48
N VAL A 107 -18.43 -3.63 -2.65
CA VAL A 107 -19.01 -4.98 -2.73
C VAL A 107 -20.52 -4.84 -2.74
N THR A 108 -21.16 -5.35 -3.78
CA THR A 108 -22.60 -5.33 -3.92
C THR A 108 -23.19 -6.66 -3.50
N PHE A 109 -24.18 -6.62 -2.62
CA PHE A 109 -24.99 -7.77 -2.24
C PHE A 109 -26.42 -7.65 -2.79
N ILE A 110 -26.92 -8.71 -3.40
CA ILE A 110 -28.29 -8.83 -3.89
C ILE A 110 -28.88 -10.15 -3.38
N PRO A 111 -29.92 -10.16 -2.53
CA PRO A 111 -30.56 -11.38 -2.09
C PRO A 111 -31.27 -12.06 -3.27
N ARG A 112 -30.70 -13.15 -3.77
CA ARG A 112 -31.25 -13.94 -4.90
C ARG A 112 -32.22 -15.04 -4.46
N ARG A 113 -32.27 -15.40 -3.18
CA ARG A 113 -33.15 -16.45 -2.65
C ARG A 113 -34.23 -15.87 -1.76
N LYS A 114 -35.49 -16.31 -1.94
CA LYS A 114 -36.66 -15.84 -1.17
C LYS A 114 -36.54 -16.10 0.34
N GLU A 115 -35.75 -17.09 0.72
CA GLU A 115 -35.41 -17.44 2.11
C GLU A 115 -34.62 -16.34 2.86
N TRP A 116 -34.19 -15.27 2.16
CA TRP A 116 -33.69 -14.03 2.79
C TRP A 116 -34.77 -13.10 3.34
N GLY A 117 -36.06 -13.42 3.14
CA GLY A 117 -37.19 -12.55 3.49
C GLY A 117 -37.02 -11.80 4.81
N LYS A 118 -37.04 -10.47 4.75
CA LYS A 118 -36.92 -9.52 5.89
C LYS A 118 -35.80 -9.84 6.91
N ARG A 119 -34.66 -10.39 6.47
CA ARG A 119 -33.52 -10.64 7.36
C ARG A 119 -32.42 -9.62 7.13
N ALA A 120 -31.88 -9.10 8.23
CA ALA A 120 -30.62 -8.36 8.22
C ALA A 120 -29.53 -9.24 7.58
N VAL A 121 -28.84 -8.71 6.57
CA VAL A 121 -27.61 -9.31 6.06
C VAL A 121 -26.45 -8.80 6.89
N LYS A 122 -25.59 -9.72 7.34
CA LYS A 122 -24.35 -9.38 8.05
C LYS A 122 -23.15 -9.94 7.30
N LEU A 123 -22.25 -9.07 6.84
CA LEU A 123 -20.98 -9.46 6.25
C LEU A 123 -20.03 -9.97 7.36
N ARG A 124 -19.46 -11.14 7.13
CA ARG A 124 -18.47 -11.79 7.99
C ARG A 124 -17.20 -12.07 7.19
N HIS A 125 -16.10 -12.28 7.89
CA HIS A 125 -14.83 -12.65 7.28
C HIS A 125 -14.08 -13.68 8.14
N ASN A 126 -13.06 -14.31 7.56
CA ASN A 126 -12.22 -15.35 8.21
C ASN A 126 -10.84 -14.85 8.64
N ILE A 127 -10.65 -13.53 8.77
CA ILE A 127 -9.37 -12.94 9.19
C ILE A 127 -9.12 -13.23 10.67
N ALA A 128 -7.90 -13.64 11.00
CA ALA A 128 -7.48 -13.84 12.38
C ALA A 128 -7.44 -12.52 13.17
N THR A 129 -7.85 -12.53 14.43
CA THR A 129 -7.94 -11.35 15.33
C THR A 129 -6.62 -10.59 15.51
N ARG A 130 -5.48 -11.24 15.24
CA ARG A 130 -4.15 -10.62 15.22
C ARG A 130 -3.52 -10.74 13.84
N GLY A 131 -4.30 -10.52 12.78
CA GLY A 131 -3.83 -10.57 11.40
C GLY A 131 -2.80 -9.48 11.08
N VAL A 132 -2.23 -9.55 9.88
CA VAL A 132 -1.43 -8.47 9.27
C VAL A 132 -2.31 -7.44 8.55
N VAL A 133 -3.57 -7.80 8.30
CA VAL A 133 -4.58 -7.00 7.62
C VAL A 133 -5.80 -6.84 8.51
N ASN A 134 -6.42 -5.67 8.46
CA ASN A 134 -7.70 -5.35 9.08
C ASN A 134 -8.74 -5.02 8.00
N LEU A 135 -10.01 -5.33 8.29
CA LEU A 135 -11.16 -5.02 7.43
C LEU A 135 -12.14 -4.14 8.20
N LYS A 136 -12.61 -3.08 7.55
CA LYS A 136 -13.78 -2.32 7.97
C LYS A 136 -14.81 -2.30 6.86
N PHE A 137 -16.07 -2.17 7.24
CA PHE A 137 -17.19 -2.12 6.32
C PHE A 137 -17.94 -0.82 6.54
N TYR A 138 -18.27 -0.13 5.45
CA TYR A 138 -19.10 1.06 5.48
C TYR A 138 -20.28 0.88 4.55
N SER A 139 -21.45 1.31 4.98
CA SER A 139 -22.66 1.30 4.14
C SER A 139 -23.64 2.35 4.64
N ASN A 140 -24.51 2.81 3.75
CA ASN A 140 -25.73 3.55 4.08
C ASN A 140 -26.99 2.66 3.92
N CYS A 141 -26.81 1.34 3.78
CA CYS A 141 -27.87 0.36 3.58
C CYS A 141 -28.84 0.72 2.44
N SER A 142 -28.31 1.31 1.37
CA SER A 142 -29.06 1.78 0.19
C SER A 142 -30.00 2.96 0.44
N ASN A 143 -29.90 3.63 1.59
CA ASN A 143 -30.59 4.89 1.82
C ASN A 143 -29.77 6.03 1.22
N ARG A 144 -30.21 6.55 0.07
CA ARG A 144 -29.53 7.63 -0.68
C ARG A 144 -29.43 8.95 0.08
N PHE A 145 -30.23 9.13 1.12
CA PHE A 145 -30.22 10.35 1.94
C PHE A 145 -29.34 10.21 3.19
N ASP A 146 -28.86 9.01 3.49
CA ASP A 146 -28.00 8.76 4.64
C ASP A 146 -26.52 8.79 4.23
N GLU A 147 -25.70 9.31 5.16
CA GLU A 147 -24.25 9.21 5.08
C GLU A 147 -23.78 7.75 5.28
N MET A 148 -22.64 7.41 4.69
CA MET A 148 -21.97 6.14 4.92
C MET A 148 -21.56 6.02 6.38
N LYS A 149 -21.97 4.93 7.05
CA LYS A 149 -21.61 4.63 8.45
C LYS A 149 -20.80 3.35 8.52
N GLU A 150 -19.92 3.26 9.51
CA GLU A 150 -19.19 2.00 9.78
C GLU A 150 -20.21 0.94 10.24
N THR A 151 -20.53 0.02 9.34
CA THR A 151 -21.46 -1.09 9.57
C THR A 151 -21.15 -2.23 8.62
N ASN A 152 -21.26 -3.45 9.12
CA ASN A 152 -21.23 -4.67 8.32
C ASN A 152 -22.62 -5.32 8.21
N GLU A 153 -23.67 -4.61 8.62
CA GLU A 153 -25.03 -5.14 8.74
C GLU A 153 -26.06 -4.17 8.16
N CYS A 154 -26.99 -4.69 7.37
CA CYS A 154 -28.08 -3.94 6.75
C CYS A 154 -29.36 -4.77 6.65
N ASP A 155 -30.52 -4.12 6.77
CA ASP A 155 -31.79 -4.72 6.39
C ASP A 155 -31.98 -4.60 4.88
N VAL A 156 -32.16 -5.73 4.19
CA VAL A 156 -32.23 -5.78 2.72
C VAL A 156 -33.46 -6.55 2.27
N GLU A 157 -34.26 -5.92 1.41
CA GLU A 157 -35.41 -6.55 0.80
C GLU A 157 -35.01 -7.51 -0.32
N PHE A 158 -35.83 -8.53 -0.57
CA PHE A 158 -35.57 -9.49 -1.64
C PHE A 158 -35.48 -8.79 -3.02
N GLY A 159 -34.44 -9.10 -3.79
CA GLY A 159 -34.21 -8.50 -5.11
C GLY A 159 -33.59 -7.11 -5.10
N SER A 160 -33.58 -6.42 -3.96
CA SER A 160 -32.92 -5.12 -3.79
C SER A 160 -31.41 -5.29 -3.62
N SER A 161 -30.63 -4.31 -4.06
CA SER A 161 -29.17 -4.30 -3.87
C SER A 161 -28.77 -3.46 -2.67
N VAL A 162 -27.69 -3.86 -2.01
CA VAL A 162 -26.96 -3.03 -1.04
C VAL A 162 -25.48 -3.02 -1.38
N GLU A 163 -24.86 -1.85 -1.23
CA GLU A 163 -23.42 -1.67 -1.42
C GLU A 163 -22.73 -1.54 -0.06
N PHE A 164 -21.65 -2.28 0.10
CA PHE A 164 -20.71 -2.13 1.21
C PHE A 164 -19.37 -1.67 0.65
N LEU A 165 -18.84 -0.57 1.17
CA LEU A 165 -17.46 -0.19 0.96
C LEU A 165 -16.59 -0.99 1.93
N VAL A 166 -15.76 -1.87 1.38
CA VAL A 166 -14.80 -2.66 2.14
C VAL A 166 -13.48 -1.90 2.17
N VAL A 167 -13.05 -1.52 3.37
CA VAL A 167 -11.75 -0.89 3.61
C VAL A 167 -10.80 -1.97 4.12
N VAL A 168 -9.73 -2.20 3.38
CA VAL A 168 -8.69 -3.20 3.70
C VAL A 168 -7.40 -2.48 3.98
N GLU A 169 -6.84 -2.68 5.16
CA GLU A 169 -5.61 -2.01 5.60
C GLU A 169 -4.59 -3.03 6.08
N GLN A 170 -3.36 -2.95 5.57
CA GLN A 170 -2.24 -3.65 6.18
C GLN A 170 -1.75 -2.83 7.38
N VAL A 171 -1.95 -3.35 8.60
CA VAL A 171 -1.63 -2.62 9.84
C VAL A 171 -0.26 -2.95 10.41
N ARG A 172 0.40 -4.01 9.92
CA ARG A 172 1.75 -4.41 10.33
C ARG A 172 2.40 -5.33 9.30
N CYS A 173 3.72 -5.45 9.41
CA CYS A 173 4.48 -6.45 8.65
C CYS A 173 4.37 -7.84 9.29
N SER A 174 4.31 -8.88 8.46
CA SER A 174 4.52 -10.25 8.92
C SER A 174 5.97 -10.46 9.38
N ARG A 175 6.15 -11.36 10.35
CA ARG A 175 7.47 -11.84 10.81
C ARG A 175 8.13 -12.83 9.84
N HIS A 176 7.36 -13.44 8.94
CA HIS A 176 7.86 -14.41 7.96
C HIS A 176 7.76 -13.85 6.55
N GLN A 177 8.62 -12.88 6.20
CA GLN A 177 8.67 -12.35 4.84
C GLN A 177 9.45 -13.30 3.89
N PRO A 178 9.05 -13.45 2.62
CA PRO A 178 7.77 -13.03 2.05
C PRO A 178 6.63 -13.94 2.54
N GLU A 179 5.70 -13.44 3.34
CA GLU A 179 4.54 -14.27 3.71
C GLU A 179 3.51 -14.13 2.61
N SER A 180 3.11 -15.25 2.00
CA SER A 180 1.91 -15.30 1.18
C SER A 180 0.72 -14.97 2.08
N ILE A 181 0.16 -13.76 1.98
CA ILE A 181 -1.07 -13.47 2.71
C ILE A 181 -2.20 -14.27 2.06
N LYS A 182 -2.85 -15.04 2.91
CA LYS A 182 -3.82 -16.06 2.54
C LYS A 182 -5.11 -15.42 2.04
N ARG A 183 -5.75 -16.10 1.08
CA ARG A 183 -7.09 -15.81 0.58
C ARG A 183 -8.07 -15.55 1.73
N ILE A 184 -8.53 -14.31 1.84
CA ILE A 184 -9.57 -13.86 2.77
C ILE A 184 -10.93 -14.17 2.14
N LEU A 185 -11.86 -14.69 2.92
CA LEU A 185 -13.24 -14.89 2.51
C LEU A 185 -14.11 -13.84 3.19
N ILE A 186 -14.86 -13.08 2.39
CA ILE A 186 -15.93 -12.19 2.87
C ILE A 186 -17.26 -12.81 2.45
N TYR A 187 -18.17 -13.03 3.39
CA TYR A 187 -19.41 -13.74 3.12
C TYR A 187 -20.60 -13.16 3.90
N PRO A 188 -21.77 -13.00 3.27
CA PRO A 188 -22.98 -12.62 3.96
C PRO A 188 -23.49 -13.82 4.77
N SER A 189 -23.90 -13.59 6.01
CA SER A 189 -24.62 -14.58 6.81
C SER A 189 -26.12 -14.28 6.74
N PRO A 190 -27.01 -15.28 6.53
CA PRO A 190 -26.75 -16.74 6.50
C PRO A 190 -26.54 -17.34 5.07
N SER A 191 -25.54 -16.90 4.31
CA SER A 191 -25.25 -17.41 2.94
C SER A 191 -24.17 -18.44 2.86
N GLY A 192 -24.26 -19.26 1.82
CA GLY A 192 -23.15 -20.08 1.32
C GLY A 192 -22.27 -19.35 0.29
N ALA A 193 -22.62 -18.13 -0.13
CA ALA A 193 -21.82 -17.35 -1.06
C ALA A 193 -20.64 -16.67 -0.35
N ALA A 194 -19.52 -16.50 -1.06
CA ALA A 194 -18.35 -15.80 -0.55
C ALA A 194 -17.62 -15.06 -1.68
N LEU A 195 -17.11 -13.89 -1.37
CA LEU A 195 -16.10 -13.17 -2.13
C LEU A 195 -14.71 -13.65 -1.67
N ARG A 196 -13.85 -13.98 -2.65
CA ARG A 196 -12.45 -14.33 -2.44
C ARG A 196 -11.59 -13.09 -2.62
N LEU A 197 -10.95 -12.67 -1.55
CA LEU A 197 -10.02 -11.54 -1.54
C LEU A 197 -8.59 -12.08 -1.41
N ASN A 198 -7.84 -12.02 -2.51
CA ASN A 198 -6.42 -12.35 -2.53
C ASN A 198 -5.63 -11.08 -2.18
N VAL A 199 -4.89 -11.08 -1.07
CA VAL A 199 -4.12 -9.93 -0.62
C VAL A 199 -2.63 -10.20 -0.75
N TYR A 200 -1.91 -9.24 -1.32
CA TYR A 200 -0.46 -9.21 -1.39
C TYR A 200 -0.01 -7.94 -0.64
N ALA A 201 0.43 -8.09 0.60
CA ALA A 201 0.84 -6.95 1.42
C ALA A 201 2.36 -6.88 1.48
N TYR A 202 2.91 -5.76 1.03
CA TYR A 202 4.33 -5.57 0.82
C TYR A 202 4.96 -4.87 2.03
N CYS A 203 5.98 -5.52 2.61
CA CYS A 203 6.74 -4.99 3.73
C CYS A 203 8.25 -5.19 3.60
N TYR A 204 8.69 -5.79 2.50
CA TYR A 204 10.09 -6.10 2.24
C TYR A 204 10.40 -5.72 0.80
N CYS A 205 11.65 -5.38 0.54
CA CYS A 205 12.16 -5.24 -0.81
C CYS A 205 12.83 -6.56 -1.22
N PRO A 206 12.34 -7.26 -2.28
CA PRO A 206 12.93 -8.52 -2.72
C PRO A 206 14.46 -8.44 -2.96
N CYS A 207 14.93 -7.30 -3.50
CA CYS A 207 16.34 -7.03 -3.75
C CYS A 207 17.22 -6.96 -2.48
N GLU A 208 16.66 -6.79 -1.29
CA GLU A 208 17.40 -6.81 -0.01
C GLU A 208 17.53 -8.24 0.54
N MET A 209 16.59 -9.12 0.18
CA MET A 209 16.56 -10.52 0.63
C MET A 209 17.42 -11.42 -0.26
N ASP A 210 17.46 -11.11 -1.56
CA ASP A 210 18.25 -11.84 -2.53
C ASP A 210 19.71 -11.38 -2.49
N GLY A 211 20.43 -11.76 -1.44
CA GLY A 211 21.86 -11.46 -1.26
C GLY A 211 22.80 -11.94 -2.38
N ARG A 212 22.27 -12.49 -3.50
CA ARG A 212 23.02 -12.86 -4.72
C ARG A 212 22.26 -12.77 -6.06
N ARG A 213 20.97 -12.41 -6.14
CA ARG A 213 20.19 -12.46 -7.40
C ARG A 213 18.96 -11.54 -7.40
N GLY A 214 19.14 -10.23 -7.50
CA GLY A 214 18.01 -9.32 -7.72
C GLY A 214 17.38 -9.52 -9.10
N ASN A 215 16.21 -10.16 -9.16
CA ASN A 215 15.30 -10.28 -10.33
C ASN A 215 15.90 -10.81 -11.67
N PRO A 216 15.07 -11.24 -12.65
CA PRO A 216 15.54 -11.95 -13.85
C PRO A 216 16.31 -11.11 -14.89
N ASP A 217 16.50 -9.81 -14.69
CA ASP A 217 17.38 -9.01 -15.55
C ASP A 217 18.29 -8.14 -14.68
N PRO A 218 19.54 -8.56 -14.43
CA PRO A 218 20.52 -7.67 -13.83
C PRO A 218 20.73 -6.46 -14.74
N PRO A 219 21.02 -5.25 -14.21
CA PRO A 219 21.67 -4.25 -15.03
C PRO A 219 22.86 -4.92 -15.73
N ARG A 220 23.05 -4.67 -17.03
CA ARG A 220 24.12 -5.28 -17.85
C ARG A 220 25.52 -5.18 -17.21
N VAL A 221 25.68 -4.32 -16.20
CA VAL A 221 26.82 -4.25 -15.28
C VAL A 221 26.28 -4.03 -13.86
N ILE A 222 26.55 -4.97 -12.94
CA ILE A 222 26.37 -4.74 -11.50
C ILE A 222 27.56 -3.89 -11.02
N PRO A 223 27.34 -2.73 -10.39
CA PRO A 223 28.42 -1.92 -9.83
C PRO A 223 29.15 -2.68 -8.74
N ASP A 224 30.49 -2.72 -8.81
CA ASP A 224 31.33 -3.34 -7.78
C ASP A 224 31.59 -2.39 -6.59
N CYS A 225 30.93 -1.21 -6.54
CA CYS A 225 31.12 -0.18 -5.51
C CYS A 225 32.59 0.09 -5.18
N ARG A 226 33.45 0.07 -6.21
CA ARG A 226 34.93 0.18 -6.14
C ARG A 226 35.59 -0.78 -5.13
N LYS A 227 34.93 -1.89 -4.79
CA LYS A 227 35.33 -2.87 -3.75
C LYS A 227 35.51 -2.23 -2.37
N ARG A 228 34.74 -1.18 -2.10
CA ARG A 228 34.79 -0.36 -0.87
C ARG A 228 33.39 -0.16 -0.30
N GLY A 229 32.51 -1.10 -0.60
CA GLY A 229 31.11 -1.03 -0.26
C GLY A 229 30.35 -2.22 -0.83
N THR A 230 29.07 -2.30 -0.46
CA THR A 230 28.17 -3.37 -0.89
C THR A 230 27.08 -2.79 -1.77
N PHE A 231 26.86 -3.37 -2.95
CA PHE A 231 25.74 -3.00 -3.82
C PHE A 231 24.46 -3.70 -3.35
N THR A 232 23.42 -2.95 -3.03
CA THR A 232 22.12 -3.51 -2.63
C THR A 232 21.00 -2.61 -3.15
N CYS A 233 20.02 -3.21 -3.83
CA CYS A 233 18.84 -2.52 -4.39
C CYS A 233 19.13 -1.26 -5.24
N GLY A 234 20.22 -1.24 -6.02
CA GLY A 234 20.54 -0.08 -6.87
C GLY A 234 21.48 0.95 -6.24
N VAL A 235 21.86 0.77 -4.97
CA VAL A 235 22.69 1.71 -4.19
C VAL A 235 23.96 1.02 -3.69
N CYS A 236 25.08 1.76 -3.69
CA CYS A 236 26.31 1.34 -3.00
C CYS A 236 26.31 1.85 -1.56
N TYR A 237 26.38 0.93 -0.60
CA TYR A 237 26.58 1.24 0.81
C TYR A 237 28.09 1.19 1.09
N CYS A 238 28.71 2.36 1.21
CA CYS A 238 30.16 2.49 1.38
C CYS A 238 30.65 2.11 2.77
N GLU A 239 31.84 1.54 2.83
CA GLU A 239 32.56 1.27 4.07
C GLU A 239 33.04 2.57 4.72
N ASP A 240 33.35 2.52 6.03
CA ASP A 240 33.87 3.65 6.78
C ASP A 240 35.11 4.25 6.10
N GLY A 241 35.15 5.58 5.98
CA GLY A 241 36.22 6.30 5.27
C GLY A 241 35.99 6.46 3.76
N TRP A 242 34.87 5.96 3.22
CA TRP A 242 34.50 6.09 1.82
C TRP A 242 33.15 6.77 1.63
N ALA A 243 33.01 7.53 0.55
CA ALA A 243 31.79 8.22 0.15
C ALA A 243 31.69 8.30 -1.38
N GLY A 244 30.61 8.90 -1.86
CA GLY A 244 30.29 8.97 -3.29
C GLY A 244 29.39 7.82 -3.71
N LYS A 245 28.87 7.93 -4.94
CA LYS A 245 27.85 7.02 -5.46
C LYS A 245 28.38 5.59 -5.66
N ASP A 246 29.68 5.47 -5.89
CA ASP A 246 30.40 4.22 -6.15
C ASP A 246 31.48 3.96 -5.10
N CYS A 247 31.46 4.69 -3.97
CA CYS A 247 32.51 4.64 -2.94
C CYS A 247 33.88 5.07 -3.48
N GLU A 248 33.90 6.04 -4.38
CA GLU A 248 35.08 6.57 -5.06
C GLU A 248 35.84 7.63 -4.25
N ILE A 249 35.19 8.27 -3.27
CA ILE A 249 35.74 9.38 -2.49
C ILE A 249 36.33 8.84 -1.18
N ASN A 250 37.62 9.11 -0.92
CA ASN A 250 38.24 8.81 0.37
C ASN A 250 38.05 10.01 1.32
N THR A 251 37.31 9.82 2.41
CA THR A 251 37.02 10.88 3.39
C THR A 251 38.10 11.02 4.47
N THR A 252 39.03 10.06 4.59
CA THR A 252 40.17 10.17 5.52
C THR A 252 41.28 11.09 5.02
N ASN A 253 41.25 11.48 3.74
CA ASN A 253 42.25 12.34 3.10
C ASN A 253 41.77 13.78 2.88
N THR A 254 40.55 14.11 3.29
CA THR A 254 40.01 15.48 3.30
C THR A 254 40.25 16.10 4.67
N ILE A 255 41.47 16.59 4.89
CA ILE A 255 41.81 17.63 5.88
C ILE A 255 42.21 18.88 5.09
#